data_AF-A0A9I9EH62-F1
#
_entry.id   AF-A0A9I9EH62-F1
#
_cell.length_a   1.000
_cell.length_b   1.000
_cell.length_c   1.000
_cell.angle_alpha   90.00
_cell.angle_beta   90.00
_cell.angle_gamma   90.00
#
_symmetry.space_group_name_H-M   'P 1'
#
loop_
_entity.id
_entity.type
_entity.pdbx_description
1 polymer ?
#
loop_
_entity_poly.entity_id
_entity_poly.type
_entity_poly.pdbx_seq_one_letter_code
_entity_poly.pdbx_strand_id
1 'polypeptide(L)' 'MTWYKTSFKTPAGIDPVVLDMQGMGKGQAWVNGQSIGRFWPSFIAGNDSCSATCDYRGAYNPSKCV' A
#
# COMPACT_ATOMS: atom_id res chain seq x y z
N MET A 1 19.82 -9.03 2.98
CA MET A 1 19.45 -8.13 1.86
C MET A 1 19.30 -9.01 0.64
N THR A 2 18.07 -9.20 0.17
CA THR A 2 17.78 -10.20 -0.87
C THR A 2 17.08 -9.51 -2.03
N TRP A 3 17.55 -9.76 -3.25
CA TRP A 3 16.94 -9.26 -4.47
C TRP A 3 16.09 -10.35 -5.11
N TYR A 4 14.87 -10.00 -5.48
CA TYR A 4 13.97 -10.86 -6.23
C TYR A 4 13.67 -10.19 -7.57
N LYS A 5 13.57 -10.99 -8.64
CA LYS A 5 13.22 -10.52 -9.97
C LYS A 5 12.27 -11.52 -10.60
N THR A 6 11.23 -11.02 -11.23
CA THR A 6 10.28 -11.81 -12.02
C THR A 6 9.87 -11.02 -13.26
N SER A 7 9.22 -11.68 -14.20
CA SER A 7 8.60 -11.08 -15.39
C SER A 7 7.11 -11.40 -15.41
N PHE A 8 6.32 -10.47 -15.93
CA PHE A 8 4.87 -10.62 -16.08
C PHE A 8 4.42 -9.97 -17.38
N LYS A 9 3.27 -10.40 -17.90
CA LYS A 9 2.62 -9.75 -19.05
C LYS A 9 1.79 -8.58 -18.56
N THR A 10 1.68 -7.53 -19.36
CA THR A 10 0.78 -6.40 -19.09
C THR A 10 -0.64 -6.91 -18.88
N PRO A 11 -1.30 -6.58 -17.76
CA PRO A 11 -2.71 -6.90 -17.55
C PRO A 11 -3.58 -6.27 -18.65
N ALA A 12 -4.71 -6.90 -18.97
CA ALA A 12 -5.66 -6.35 -19.93
C ALA A 12 -6.44 -5.17 -19.32
N GLY A 13 -6.85 -4.22 -20.16
CA GLY A 13 -7.65 -3.06 -19.76
C GLY A 13 -6.83 -1.78 -19.61
N ILE A 14 -7.50 -0.73 -19.12
CA ILE A 14 -6.91 0.61 -18.87
C ILE A 14 -7.01 1.03 -17.41
N ASP A 15 -7.57 0.17 -16.56
CA ASP A 15 -7.73 0.46 -15.14
C ASP A 15 -6.37 0.52 -14.44
N PRO A 16 -6.23 1.32 -13.37
CA PRO A 16 -5.02 1.35 -12.56
C PRO A 16 -4.70 -0.03 -12.00
N VAL A 17 -3.41 -0.37 -11.99
CA VAL A 17 -2.90 -1.64 -11.45
C VAL A 17 -1.99 -1.41 -10.26
N VAL A 18 -1.96 -2.38 -9.35
CA VAL A 18 -1.12 -2.37 -8.16
C VAL A 18 -0.34 -3.67 -8.06
N LEU A 19 0.78 -3.62 -7.33
CA LEU A 19 1.52 -4.82 -6.94
C LEU A 19 1.17 -5.14 -5.50
N ASP A 20 0.53 -6.29 -5.26
CA ASP A 20 0.28 -6.78 -3.91
C ASP A 20 1.59 -7.35 -3.33
N MET A 21 2.04 -6.72 -2.24
CA MET A 21 3.26 -7.10 -1.53
C MET A 21 2.99 -7.90 -0.25
N GLN A 22 1.74 -8.33 -0.02
CA GLN A 22 1.42 -9.21 1.10
C GLN A 22 2.34 -10.44 1.13
N GLY A 23 2.82 -10.79 2.32
CA GLY A 23 3.82 -11.84 2.52
C GLY A 23 5.28 -11.38 2.35
N MET A 24 5.54 -10.18 1.80
CA MET A 24 6.87 -9.56 1.86
C MET A 24 7.09 -8.83 3.20
N GLY A 25 8.34 -8.46 3.49
CA GLY A 25 8.71 -7.69 4.67
C GLY A 25 8.72 -6.18 4.42
N LYS A 26 9.91 -5.65 4.12
CA LYS A 26 10.16 -4.23 3.84
C LYS A 26 11.15 -4.12 2.68
N GLY A 27 10.97 -3.14 1.79
CA GLY A 27 11.91 -2.93 0.71
C GLY A 27 11.56 -1.79 -0.23
N GLN A 28 12.13 -1.87 -1.43
CA GLN A 28 11.88 -0.99 -2.56
C GLN A 28 11.57 -1.85 -3.79
N ALA A 29 10.74 -1.34 -4.68
CA ALA A 29 10.33 -2.06 -5.88
C ALA A 29 10.56 -1.24 -7.15
N TRP A 30 10.77 -1.96 -8.25
CA TRP A 30 11.00 -1.41 -9.58
C TRP A 30 10.20 -2.19 -10.62
N VAL A 31 9.69 -1.49 -11.62
CA VAL A 31 9.06 -2.07 -12.81
C VAL A 31 9.76 -1.46 -14.04
N ASN A 32 10.32 -2.30 -14.91
CA ASN A 32 11.04 -1.85 -16.11
C ASN A 32 12.15 -0.81 -15.83
N GLY A 33 12.89 -1.00 -14.72
CA GLY A 33 13.96 -0.08 -14.30
C GLY A 33 13.47 1.21 -13.61
N GLN A 34 12.16 1.47 -13.60
CA GLN A 34 11.56 2.63 -12.94
C GLN A 34 11.19 2.28 -11.50
N SER A 35 11.61 3.11 -10.55
CA SER A 35 11.24 2.91 -9.14
C SER A 35 9.76 3.18 -8.94
N ILE A 36 9.06 2.27 -8.27
CA ILE A 36 7.67 2.44 -7.83
C ILE A 36 7.57 2.75 -6.33
N GLY A 37 8.69 3.03 -5.68
CA GLY A 37 8.76 3.46 -4.28
C GLY A 37 9.07 2.35 -3.28
N ARG A 38 8.84 2.68 -2.00
CA ARG A 38 9.07 1.79 -0.85
C ARG A 38 7.81 1.02 -0.51
N PHE A 39 7.97 -0.23 -0.10
CA PHE A 39 6.90 -1.05 0.47
C PHE A 39 7.27 -1.49 1.89
N TRP A 40 6.27 -1.57 2.77
CA TRP A 40 6.43 -2.11 4.12
C TRP A 40 5.14 -2.77 4.66
N PRO A 41 4.62 -3.80 3.99
CA PRO A 41 3.40 -4.50 4.39
C PRO A 41 3.51 -5.21 5.74
N SER A 42 4.73 -5.51 6.24
CA SER A 42 4.89 -6.08 7.59
C SER A 42 4.77 -5.06 8.72
N PHE A 43 4.69 -3.76 8.42
CA PHE A 43 4.38 -2.74 9.41
C PHE A 43 2.87 -2.57 9.51
N ILE A 44 2.26 -3.40 10.35
CA ILE A 44 0.81 -3.47 10.52
C ILE A 44 0.32 -2.21 11.23
N ALA A 45 -0.72 -1.59 10.68
CA ALA A 45 -1.39 -0.47 11.32
C ALA A 45 -2.01 -0.91 12.66
N GLY A 46 -1.83 -0.11 13.71
CA GLY A 46 -2.50 -0.33 14.98
C GLY A 46 -4.01 -0.12 14.85
N ASN A 47 -4.79 -0.76 15.72
CA ASN A 47 -6.23 -0.56 15.79
C ASN A 47 -6.62 0.71 16.56
N ASP A 48 -5.64 1.41 17.12
CA ASP A 48 -5.89 2.65 17.87
C ASP A 48 -6.45 3.71 16.92
N SER A 49 -7.52 4.39 17.33
CA SER A 49 -8.21 5.46 16.58
C SER A 49 -9.01 5.05 15.33
N CYS A 50 -9.10 3.76 15.01
CA CYS A 50 -10.02 3.29 13.96
C CYS A 50 -11.44 3.15 14.53
N SER A 51 -12.34 4.06 14.15
CA SER A 51 -13.73 4.03 14.60
C SER A 51 -14.60 3.29 13.58
N ALA A 52 -15.53 2.44 14.06
CA ALA A 52 -16.50 1.78 13.19
C ALA A 52 -17.42 2.76 12.43
N THR A 53 -17.53 3.99 12.94
CA THR A 53 -18.36 5.06 12.35
C THR A 53 -17.60 6.37 12.29
N CYS A 54 -17.75 7.12 11.20
CA CYS A 54 -17.19 8.46 11.00
C CYS A 54 -18.35 9.45 10.74
N ASP A 55 -18.49 10.48 11.57
CA ASP A 55 -19.46 11.57 11.32
C ASP A 55 -18.79 12.71 10.53
N TYR A 56 -19.36 13.03 9.37
CA TYR A 56 -18.89 14.12 8.53
C TYR A 56 -19.11 15.50 9.15
N ARG A 57 -20.04 15.63 10.11
CA ARG A 57 -20.35 16.90 10.79
C ARG A 57 -19.30 17.26 11.83
N GLY A 58 -19.14 18.55 12.10
CA GLY A 58 -18.22 19.09 13.11
C GLY A 58 -16.76 19.18 12.64
N ALA A 59 -15.90 19.75 13.49
CA ALA A 59 -14.49 19.98 13.17
C ALA A 59 -13.76 18.68 12.81
N TYR A 60 -12.84 18.78 11.86
CA TYR A 60 -12.00 17.67 11.42
C TYR A 60 -10.69 17.60 12.23
N ASN A 61 -10.21 16.39 12.50
CA ASN A 61 -8.84 16.12 12.88
C ASN A 61 -8.36 14.82 12.21
N PRO A 62 -7.05 14.60 12.06
CA PRO A 62 -6.52 13.43 11.34
C PRO A 62 -6.91 12.07 11.93
N SER A 63 -7.30 12.02 13.21
CA SER A 63 -7.71 10.79 13.90
C SER A 63 -9.23 10.58 13.87
N LYS A 64 -10.01 11.45 13.22
CA LYS A 64 -11.48 11.44 13.28
C LYS A 64 -12.10 10.27 12.50
N CYS A 65 -11.50 9.88 11.38
CA CYS A 65 -12.05 8.93 10.42
C CYS A 65 -10.94 8.05 9.85
N VAL A 66 -10.19 7.42 10.75
CA VAL A 66 -9.11 6.46 10.41
C VAL A 66 -9.70 5.08 10.23
#